data_AF-A0A965ZJW6-F1
#
_entry.id   AF-A0A965ZJW6-F1
#
_cell.length_a   1.000
_cell.length_b   1.000
_cell.length_c   1.000
_cell.angle_alpha   90.00
_cell.angle_beta   90.00
_cell.angle_gamma   90.00
#
_symmetry.space_group_name_H-M   'P 1'
#
loop_
_entity.id
_entity.type
_entity.pdbx_description
1 polymer ?
#
loop_
_entity_poly.entity_id
_entity_poly.type
_entity_poly.pdbx_seq_one_letter_code
_entity_poly.pdbx_strand_id
1 'polypeptide(L)'
;MGSVKDDRRYMARMTSLVTDPDFLTITRKYCTYLDTNNISEVFELFDVVPSLPGAASCGKLIWTSTTPVPPDLKMQIINIYCRHFL
;
A
#
# COMPACT_ATOMS: atom_id res chain seq x y z
N MET A 1 -20.80 11.28 0.36
CA MET A 1 -21.18 10.45 1.53
C MET A 1 -20.48 9.12 1.36
N GLY A 2 -19.23 9.00 1.87
CA GLY A 2 -18.47 7.75 1.82
C GLY A 2 -19.17 6.72 2.71
N SER A 3 -19.45 5.55 2.17
CA SER A 3 -20.26 4.55 2.88
C SER A 3 -19.40 3.89 3.95
N VAL A 4 -19.89 3.84 5.19
CA VAL A 4 -19.28 3.11 6.34
C VAL A 4 -18.97 1.62 6.02
N LYS A 5 -19.53 1.09 4.94
CA LYS A 5 -19.23 -0.26 4.42
C LYS A 5 -17.90 -0.30 3.65
N ASP A 6 -17.56 0.76 2.93
CA ASP A 6 -16.31 0.87 2.17
C ASP A 6 -15.13 1.04 3.13
N ASP A 7 -15.29 1.84 4.19
CA ASP A 7 -14.28 1.98 5.25
C ASP A 7 -14.00 0.66 5.98
N ARG A 8 -15.05 -0.12 6.32
CA ARG A 8 -14.87 -1.42 6.98
C ARG A 8 -14.16 -2.44 6.08
N ARG A 9 -14.46 -2.45 4.78
CA ARG A 9 -13.77 -3.32 3.81
C ARG A 9 -12.32 -2.90 3.61
N TYR A 10 -12.07 -1.59 3.54
CA TYR A 10 -10.72 -1.04 3.47
C TYR A 10 -9.88 -1.42 4.70
N MET A 11 -10.42 -1.23 5.91
CA MET A 11 -9.71 -1.59 7.15
C MET A 11 -9.43 -3.09 7.26
N ALA A 12 -10.35 -3.94 6.82
CA ALA A 12 -10.11 -5.39 6.78
C ALA A 12 -8.98 -5.76 5.80
N ARG A 13 -8.94 -5.12 4.61
CA ARG A 13 -7.87 -5.32 3.62
C ARG A 13 -6.53 -4.76 4.07
N MET A 14 -6.51 -3.61 4.75
CA MET A 14 -5.30 -3.06 5.36
C MET A 14 -4.77 -3.98 6.46
N THR A 15 -5.66 -4.53 7.29
CA THR A 15 -5.26 -5.51 8.32
C THR A 15 -4.64 -6.76 7.66
N SER A 16 -5.28 -7.30 6.62
CA SER A 16 -4.76 -8.43 5.84
C SER A 16 -3.37 -8.13 5.27
N LEU A 17 -3.19 -6.95 4.67
CA LEU A 17 -1.93 -6.48 4.11
C LEU A 17 -0.81 -6.43 5.16
N VAL A 18 -1.03 -5.78 6.31
CA VAL A 18 0.03 -5.63 7.32
C VAL A 18 0.41 -6.93 8.01
N THR A 19 -0.48 -7.93 7.96
CA THR A 19 -0.21 -9.28 8.46
C THR A 19 0.34 -10.24 7.40
N ASP A 20 0.45 -9.81 6.14
CA ASP A 20 0.94 -10.66 5.05
C ASP A 20 2.43 -11.01 5.29
N PRO A 21 2.83 -12.30 5.25
CA PRO A 21 4.22 -12.72 5.42
C PRO A 21 5.20 -12.06 4.43
N ASP A 22 4.76 -11.82 3.19
CA ASP A 22 5.57 -11.12 2.18
C ASP A 22 5.74 -9.66 2.61
N PHE A 23 4.71 -9.04 3.18
CA PHE A 23 4.77 -7.67 3.68
C PHE A 23 5.76 -7.57 4.84
N LEU A 24 5.67 -8.49 5.81
CA LEU A 24 6.62 -8.59 6.92
C LEU A 24 8.05 -8.87 6.46
N THR A 25 8.22 -9.61 5.37
CA THR A 25 9.54 -9.88 4.77
C THR A 25 10.11 -8.61 4.11
N ILE A 26 9.27 -7.85 3.40
CA ILE A 26 9.64 -6.55 2.83
C ILE A 26 10.03 -5.59 3.97
N THR A 27 9.21 -5.45 5.01
CA THR A 27 9.50 -4.52 6.10
C THR A 27 10.78 -4.89 6.84
N ARG A 28 11.04 -6.18 7.06
CA ARG A 28 12.31 -6.66 7.63
C ARG A 28 13.51 -6.38 6.71
N LYS A 29 13.38 -6.63 5.40
CA LYS A 29 14.45 -6.39 4.41
C LYS A 29 14.84 -4.91 4.35
N TYR A 30 13.89 -4.02 4.53
CA TYR A 30 14.10 -2.58 4.46
C TYR A 30 14.00 -1.89 5.83
N CYS A 31 14.19 -2.62 6.94
CA CYS A 31 13.92 -2.09 8.28
C CYS A 31 14.69 -0.79 8.55
N THR A 32 15.98 -0.72 8.21
CA THR A 32 16.78 0.50 8.40
C THR A 32 16.23 1.71 7.64
N TYR A 33 15.74 1.48 6.43
CA TYR A 33 15.12 2.54 5.62
C TYR A 33 13.77 2.96 6.20
N LEU A 34 12.95 2.00 6.61
CA LEU A 34 11.61 2.24 7.17
C LEU A 34 11.65 2.79 8.60
N ASP A 35 12.68 2.49 9.38
CA ASP A 35 12.91 3.08 10.71
C ASP A 35 13.30 4.55 10.59
N THR A 36 14.03 4.90 9.52
CA THR A 36 14.44 6.29 9.24
C THR A 36 13.30 7.12 8.67
N ASN A 37 12.49 6.54 7.79
CA ASN A 37 11.47 7.26 7.01
C ASN A 37 10.04 6.96 7.47
N ASN A 38 9.82 6.15 8.51
CA ASN A 38 8.52 5.64 8.95
C ASN A 38 7.68 4.95 7.83
N ILE A 39 7.23 3.72 8.08
CA ILE A 39 6.41 2.99 7.11
C ILE A 39 5.14 3.76 6.70
N SER A 40 4.52 4.50 7.63
CA SER A 40 3.34 5.31 7.34
C SER A 40 3.64 6.44 6.35
N GLU A 41 4.75 7.15 6.53
CA GLU A 41 5.13 8.22 5.59
C GLU A 41 5.49 7.62 4.22
N VAL A 42 6.13 6.43 4.19
CA VAL A 42 6.41 5.74 2.92
C VAL A 42 5.13 5.41 2.16
N PHE A 43 4.04 5.03 2.85
CA PHE A 43 2.73 4.84 2.21
C PHE A 43 2.10 6.14 1.72
N GLU A 44 2.34 7.27 2.40
CA GLU A 44 1.89 8.59 1.95
C GLU A 44 2.58 9.06 0.65
N LEU A 45 3.74 8.47 0.30
CA LEU A 45 4.42 8.74 -0.98
C LEU A 45 3.74 8.09 -2.20
N PHE A 46 2.70 7.29 -1.95
CA PHE A 46 1.88 6.67 -2.99
C PHE A 46 0.48 7.30 -3.03
N ASP A 47 -0.01 7.57 -4.23
CA ASP A 47 -1.41 7.86 -4.48
C ASP A 47 -2.18 6.58 -4.81
N VAL A 48 -3.41 6.48 -4.32
CA VAL A 48 -4.34 5.42 -4.71
C VAL A 48 -5.21 5.96 -5.84
N VAL A 49 -4.95 5.50 -7.07
CA VAL A 49 -5.80 5.86 -8.22
C VAL A 49 -6.98 4.89 -8.27
N PRO A 50 -8.22 5.37 -8.08
CA PRO A 50 -9.40 4.52 -8.14
C PRO A 50 -9.51 3.86 -9.52
N SER A 51 -9.88 2.59 -9.51
CA SER A 51 -10.17 1.85 -10.73
C SER A 51 -11.38 2.48 -11.46
N LEU A 52 -11.46 2.30 -12.78
CA LEU A 52 -12.57 2.80 -13.60
C LEU A 52 -13.93 2.40 -13.02
N PRO A 53 -15.00 3.17 -13.27
CA PRO A 53 -16.34 2.84 -12.77
C PRO A 53 -16.73 1.42 -13.17
N GLY A 54 -16.96 0.54 -12.19
CA GLY A 54 -17.33 -0.87 -12.38
C GLY A 54 -16.20 -1.89 -12.21
N ALA A 55 -14.94 -1.45 -12.11
CA ALA A 55 -13.84 -2.29 -11.63
C ALA A 55 -13.81 -2.29 -10.09
N ALA A 56 -13.22 -3.33 -9.49
CA ALA A 56 -13.17 -3.52 -8.03
C ALA A 56 -12.85 -2.20 -7.31
N SER A 57 -13.56 -1.96 -6.20
CA SER A 57 -13.70 -0.70 -5.45
C SER A 57 -12.43 -0.21 -4.75
N CYS A 58 -11.26 -0.59 -5.24
CA CYS A 58 -9.99 -0.33 -4.61
C CYS A 58 -8.97 -0.06 -5.72
N GLY A 59 -8.33 1.09 -5.58
CA GLY A 59 -7.47 1.65 -6.60
C GLY A 59 -6.11 0.98 -6.71
N LYS A 60 -5.37 1.36 -7.75
CA LYS A 60 -3.96 1.01 -7.93
C LYS A 60 -3.08 1.99 -7.17
N LEU A 61 -2.09 1.51 -6.40
CA LEU A 61 -1.03 2.37 -5.87
C LEU A 61 -0.14 2.84 -7.03
N ILE A 62 0.02 4.14 -7.15
CA ILE A 62 1.02 4.79 -7.99
C ILE A 62 1.95 5.61 -7.11
N TRP A 63 3.24 5.58 -7.44
CA TRP A 63 4.23 6.40 -6.74
C TRP A 63 4.24 7.81 -7.33
N THR A 64 3.93 8.82 -6.53
CA THR A 64 3.82 10.21 -6.99
C THR A 64 4.89 11.14 -6.40
N SER A 65 5.63 10.70 -5.39
CA SER A 65 6.69 11.50 -4.77
C SER A 65 7.99 11.57 -5.59
N THR A 66 8.71 12.69 -5.50
CA THR A 66 10.09 12.83 -5.98
C THR A 66 11.12 12.24 -5.02
N THR A 67 10.69 11.79 -3.85
CA THR A 67 11.55 11.21 -2.82
C THR A 67 12.20 9.92 -3.33
N PRO A 68 13.52 9.76 -3.20
CA PRO A 68 14.19 8.54 -3.60
C PRO A 68 13.86 7.40 -2.64
N VAL A 69 13.16 6.39 -3.16
CA VAL A 69 12.99 5.06 -2.55
C VAL A 69 13.80 4.03 -3.32
N PRO A 70 14.24 2.94 -2.67
CA PRO A 70 14.74 1.77 -3.37
C PRO A 70 13.74 1.28 -4.44
N PRO A 71 14.13 1.17 -5.73
CA PRO A 71 13.22 0.75 -6.80
C PRO A 71 12.52 -0.58 -6.53
N ASP A 72 13.25 -1.52 -5.93
CA ASP A 72 12.73 -2.82 -5.53
C ASP A 72 11.67 -2.71 -4.42
N LEU A 73 11.84 -1.79 -3.46
CA LEU A 73 10.86 -1.57 -2.38
C LEU A 73 9.55 -1.04 -2.96
N LYS A 74 9.64 -0.06 -3.87
CA LYS A 74 8.49 0.48 -4.59
C LYS A 74 7.69 -0.61 -5.31
N MET A 75 8.37 -1.46 -6.09
CA MET A 75 7.71 -2.55 -6.83
C MET A 75 7.09 -3.59 -5.88
N GLN A 76 7.78 -3.94 -4.80
CA GLN A 76 7.29 -4.89 -3.81
C GLN A 76 6.04 -4.38 -3.09
N ILE A 77 6.01 -3.11 -2.66
CA ILE A 77 4.84 -2.48 -2.02
C ILE A 77 3.64 -2.42 -2.99
N ILE A 78 3.87 -2.03 -4.25
CA ILE A 78 2.79 -1.98 -5.25
C ILE A 78 2.19 -3.37 -5.48
N ASN A 79 3.04 -4.38 -5.67
CA ASN A 79 2.59 -5.75 -5.94
C ASN A 79 1.77 -6.33 -4.79
N ILE A 80 2.24 -6.14 -3.55
CA ILE A 80 1.56 -6.69 -2.39
C ILE A 80 0.26 -5.95 -2.11
N TYR A 81 0.22 -4.63 -2.23
CA TYR A 81 -1.02 -3.88 -2.11
C TYR A 81 -2.04 -4.29 -3.17
N CYS A 82 -1.61 -4.43 -4.44
CA CYS A 82 -2.49 -4.91 -5.50
C CYS A 82 -3.13 -6.27 -5.17
N ARG A 83 -2.41 -7.19 -4.50
CA ARG A 83 -2.95 -8.50 -4.08
C ARG A 83 -4.10 -8.40 -3.06
N HIS A 84 -4.04 -7.42 -2.15
CA HIS A 84 -5.04 -7.25 -1.08
C HIS A 84 -6.19 -6.31 -1.48
N PHE A 85 -5.98 -5.48 -2.49
CA PHE A 85 -6.88 -4.39 -2.84
C PHE A 85 -7.53 -4.54 -4.23
N LEU A 86 -6.93 -5.23 -5.21
CA LEU A 86 -7.63 -5.59 -6.46
C LEU A 86 -8.53 -6.81 -6.26
#